data_AF-A0A2M7G6F6-F1
#
_entry.id   AF-A0A2M7G6F6-F1
#
_cell.length_a   1.000
_cell.length_b   1.000
_cell.length_c   1.000
_cell.angle_alpha   90.00
_cell.angle_beta   90.00
_cell.angle_gamma   90.00
#
_symmetry.space_group_name_H-M   'P 1'
#
loop_
_entity.id
_entity.type
_entity.pdbx_description
1 polymer ?
#
loop_
_entity_poly.entity_id
_entity_poly.type
_entity_poly.pdbx_seq_one_letter_code
_entity_poly.pdbx_strand_id
1 'polypeptide(L)'
;MSEEKQSSEISESQPEVQAETETKSKPEKQKPTKKGGKLKWILASLLVLLLGVAGGLASFQVMQFKAKAEGLALGYAEAAVTAYQMDRYARPLPDRIFENGPYRVETKTHGTPPQLHISVRDRYLNMTHYELDRQFDVSGRPTPPPNEGQER
;
A
#
# COMPACT_ATOMS: atom_id res chain seq x y z
N MET A 1 18.21 27.03 84.77
CA MET A 1 18.83 27.21 83.43
C MET A 1 17.70 27.39 82.45
N SER A 2 17.46 28.49 81.78
CA SER A 2 17.89 29.90 81.85
C SER A 2 16.91 30.60 80.90
N GLU A 3 16.30 31.70 81.33
CA GLU A 3 15.93 32.91 80.56
C GLU A 3 15.13 32.73 79.23
N GLU A 4 14.17 33.53 78.83
CA GLU A 4 13.67 34.84 79.23
C GLU A 4 12.34 35.06 78.46
N LYS A 5 11.40 35.76 79.11
CA LYS A 5 10.59 36.90 78.58
C LYS A 5 9.75 36.73 77.30
N GLN A 6 8.42 36.84 77.45
CA GLN A 6 7.57 38.06 77.36
C GLN A 6 7.05 38.25 75.93
N SER A 7 5.71 38.16 75.76
CA SER A 7 4.79 39.33 75.65
C SER A 7 4.90 39.97 74.27
N SER A 8 3.83 40.34 73.58
CA SER A 8 2.42 40.58 73.91
C SER A 8 1.79 41.06 72.58
N GLU A 9 0.52 40.74 72.30
CA GLU A 9 -0.58 41.73 72.29
C GLU A 9 -0.45 42.83 71.21
N ILE A 10 -1.48 43.32 70.53
CA ILE A 10 -2.94 43.26 70.68
C ILE A 10 -3.49 44.02 69.47
N SER A 11 -4.73 43.65 69.09
CA SER A 11 -5.85 44.47 68.59
C SER A 11 -5.60 45.63 67.58
N GLU A 12 -6.57 46.17 66.86
CA GLU A 12 -8.02 46.23 67.07
C GLU A 12 -8.67 46.73 65.77
N SER A 13 -9.95 46.36 65.62
CA SER A 13 -11.04 47.17 65.03
C SER A 13 -10.98 47.64 63.57
N GLN A 14 -11.87 47.00 62.77
CA GLN A 14 -12.93 47.56 61.89
C GLN A 14 -13.14 49.11 61.90
N PRO A 15 -13.78 49.77 60.88
CA PRO A 15 -15.05 49.35 60.26
C PRO A 15 -15.39 49.90 58.83
N GLU A 16 -16.63 49.63 58.36
CA GLU A 16 -17.57 50.50 57.58
C GLU A 16 -17.13 51.20 56.26
N VAL A 17 -17.94 51.49 55.22
CA VAL A 17 -19.32 51.31 54.73
C VAL A 17 -19.39 52.14 53.40
N GLN A 18 -20.48 52.03 52.60
CA GLN A 18 -20.90 52.89 51.45
C GLN A 18 -20.24 52.63 50.09
N ALA A 19 -20.87 52.79 48.92
CA ALA A 19 -22.25 53.07 48.51
C ALA A 19 -22.37 52.76 46.99
N GLU A 20 -23.62 52.67 46.53
CA GLU A 20 -24.05 52.42 45.15
C GLU A 20 -23.41 53.33 44.08
N THR A 21 -23.22 52.79 42.87
CA THR A 21 -23.51 53.54 41.62
C THR A 21 -23.68 52.59 40.43
N GLU A 22 -24.86 52.62 39.82
CA GLU A 22 -25.11 52.06 38.49
C GLU A 22 -24.14 52.66 37.46
N THR A 23 -23.58 51.82 36.57
CA THR A 23 -23.15 52.30 35.25
C THR A 23 -23.50 51.28 34.18
N LYS A 24 -24.59 51.58 33.49
CA LYS A 24 -24.98 50.97 32.22
C LYS A 24 -23.90 51.30 31.18
N SER A 25 -23.08 50.33 30.75
CA SER A 25 -22.25 50.52 29.56
C SER A 25 -22.04 49.25 28.72
N LYS A 26 -22.75 49.27 27.58
CA LYS A 26 -22.41 48.74 26.26
C LYS A 26 -22.30 47.20 26.07
N PRO A 27 -22.99 46.62 25.07
CA PRO A 27 -22.61 45.31 24.58
C PRO A 27 -21.23 45.47 23.95
N GLU A 28 -20.27 44.72 24.48
CA GLU A 28 -18.97 44.56 23.85
C GLU A 28 -19.21 43.93 22.48
N LYS A 29 -19.32 44.78 21.45
CA LYS A 29 -19.15 44.39 20.06
C LYS A 29 -17.72 43.87 19.96
N GLN A 30 -17.51 42.60 20.28
CA GLN A 30 -16.35 41.86 19.83
C GLN A 30 -16.40 41.88 18.31
N LYS A 31 -15.60 42.78 17.74
CA LYS A 31 -15.20 42.81 16.34
C LYS A 31 -15.03 41.36 15.87
N PRO A 32 -15.63 40.93 14.73
CA PRO A 32 -15.25 39.67 14.14
C PRO A 32 -13.75 39.74 13.85
N THR A 33 -13.00 38.99 14.62
CA THR A 33 -11.57 38.86 14.52
C THR A 33 -11.23 38.27 13.15
N LYS A 34 -10.61 39.12 12.34
CA LYS A 34 -9.85 38.81 11.13
C LYS A 34 -10.60 38.02 10.05
N LYS A 35 -11.04 38.77 9.03
CA LYS A 35 -11.18 38.32 7.63
C LYS A 35 -9.85 37.71 7.14
N GLY A 36 -9.57 36.47 7.53
CA GLY A 36 -8.40 35.68 7.09
C GLY A 36 -8.77 34.29 6.58
N GLY A 37 -10.07 34.00 6.41
CA GLY A 37 -10.56 32.68 6.04
C GLY A 37 -10.44 32.35 4.56
N LYS A 38 -10.67 33.31 3.66
CA LYS A 38 -10.73 33.04 2.21
C LYS A 38 -9.40 32.50 1.65
N LEU A 39 -8.27 33.08 2.07
CA LEU A 39 -6.96 32.64 1.60
C LEU A 39 -6.61 31.23 2.11
N LYS A 40 -6.99 30.89 3.34
CA LYS A 40 -6.79 29.55 3.92
C LYS A 40 -7.62 28.49 3.20
N TRP A 41 -8.87 28.81 2.84
CA TRP A 41 -9.74 27.92 2.06
C TRP A 41 -9.25 27.72 0.63
N ILE A 42 -8.75 28.79 -0.02
CA ILE A 42 -8.14 28.69 -1.35
C ILE A 42 -6.89 27.82 -1.30
N LEU A 43 -6.03 28.02 -0.30
CA LEU A 43 -4.81 27.23 -0.14
C LEU A 43 -5.11 25.76 0.17
N ALA A 44 -6.10 25.48 1.03
CA ALA A 44 -6.55 24.13 1.33
C ALA A 44 -7.14 23.44 0.08
N SER A 45 -7.97 24.14 -0.68
CA SER A 45 -8.53 23.64 -1.95
C SER A 45 -7.43 23.32 -2.97
N LEU A 46 -6.43 24.20 -3.09
CA LEU A 46 -5.28 23.97 -3.96
C LEU A 46 -4.46 22.76 -3.53
N LEU A 47 -4.29 22.56 -2.23
CA LEU A 47 -3.59 21.40 -1.67
C LEU A 47 -4.33 20.09 -1.95
N VAL A 48 -5.65 20.08 -1.78
CA VAL A 48 -6.49 18.91 -2.12
C VAL A 48 -6.44 18.62 -3.62
N LEU A 49 -6.47 19.66 -4.46
CA LEU A 49 -6.33 19.50 -5.90
C LEU A 49 -4.97 18.87 -6.27
N LEU A 50 -3.87 19.40 -5.70
CA LEU A 50 -2.53 18.87 -5.94
C LEU A 50 -2.38 17.42 -5.46
N LEU A 51 -2.90 17.10 -4.27
CA LEU A 51 -2.91 15.72 -3.76
C LEU A 51 -3.77 14.80 -4.62
N GLY A 52 -4.91 15.26 -5.11
CA GLY A 52 -5.76 14.52 -6.03
C GLY A 52 -5.07 14.22 -7.36
N VAL A 53 -4.40 15.23 -7.94
CA VAL A 53 -3.62 15.05 -9.18
C VAL A 53 -2.42 14.14 -8.97
N ALA A 54 -1.65 14.33 -7.90
CA ALA A 54 -0.51 13.48 -7.57
C ALA A 54 -0.94 12.03 -7.30
N GLY A 55 -2.01 11.84 -6.51
CA GLY A 55 -2.59 10.51 -6.24
C GLY A 55 -3.14 9.84 -7.49
N GLY A 56 -3.82 10.60 -8.36
CA GLY A 56 -4.32 10.13 -9.64
C GLY A 56 -3.19 9.69 -10.58
N LEU A 57 -2.12 10.50 -10.71
CA LEU A 57 -0.95 10.18 -11.52
C LEU A 57 -0.20 8.95 -10.99
N ALA A 58 -0.03 8.83 -9.67
CA ALA A 58 0.60 7.67 -9.06
C ALA A 58 -0.22 6.39 -9.32
N SER A 59 -1.53 6.45 -9.13
CA SER A 59 -2.44 5.32 -9.39
C SER A 59 -2.42 4.90 -10.86
N PHE A 60 -2.41 5.87 -11.77
CA PHE A 60 -2.32 5.62 -13.21
C PHE A 60 -1.01 4.94 -13.59
N GLN A 61 0.13 5.39 -13.06
CA GLN A 61 1.41 4.74 -13.31
C GLN A 61 1.42 3.31 -12.80
N VAL A 62 0.93 3.07 -11.58
CA VAL A 62 0.85 1.71 -11.02
C VAL A 62 -0.04 0.80 -11.88
N MET A 63 -1.19 1.30 -12.36
CA MET A 63 -2.05 0.54 -13.28
C MET A 63 -1.35 0.21 -14.59
N GLN A 64 -0.61 1.15 -15.18
CA GLN A 64 0.17 0.92 -16.41
C GLN A 64 1.28 -0.11 -16.20
N PHE A 65 2.01 -0.04 -15.08
CA PHE A 65 3.02 -1.04 -14.73
C PHE A 65 2.40 -2.42 -14.54
N LYS A 66 1.25 -2.49 -13.84
CA LYS A 66 0.53 -3.74 -13.63
C LYS A 66 0.05 -4.34 -14.95
N ALA A 67 -0.58 -3.55 -15.82
CA ALA A 67 -1.03 -4.01 -17.14
C ALA A 67 0.13 -4.53 -18.02
N LYS A 68 1.27 -3.84 -18.03
CA LYS A 68 2.47 -4.30 -18.74
C LYS A 68 3.02 -5.60 -18.15
N ALA A 69 3.07 -5.71 -16.83
CA ALA A 69 3.54 -6.92 -16.15
C ALA A 69 2.61 -8.12 -16.41
N GLU A 70 1.30 -7.90 -16.52
CA GLU A 70 0.33 -8.92 -16.90
C GLU A 70 0.58 -9.43 -18.33
N GLY A 71 0.75 -8.51 -19.29
CA GLY A 71 1.08 -8.86 -20.67
C GLY A 71 2.39 -9.65 -20.78
N LEU A 72 3.40 -9.31 -19.98
CA LEU A 72 4.64 -10.10 -19.91
C LEU A 72 4.41 -11.49 -19.34
N ALA A 73 3.65 -11.61 -18.23
CA ALA A 73 3.36 -12.90 -17.62
C ALA A 73 2.57 -13.83 -18.54
N LEU A 74 1.60 -13.28 -19.29
CA LEU A 74 0.86 -14.00 -20.32
C LEU A 74 1.76 -14.43 -21.49
N GLY A 75 2.62 -13.53 -21.97
CA GLY A 75 3.57 -13.86 -23.04
C GLY A 75 4.53 -14.99 -22.64
N TYR A 76 4.94 -15.04 -21.37
CA TYR A 76 5.72 -16.17 -20.86
C TYR A 76 4.93 -17.47 -20.81
N ALA A 77 3.64 -17.44 -20.50
CA ALA A 77 2.81 -18.63 -20.54
C ALA A 77 2.75 -19.21 -21.96
N GLU A 78 2.54 -18.37 -22.97
CA GLU A 78 2.53 -18.79 -24.38
C GLU A 78 3.91 -19.27 -24.87
N ALA A 79 4.98 -18.58 -24.46
CA ALA A 79 6.35 -18.97 -24.77
C ALA A 79 6.71 -20.33 -24.12
N ALA A 80 6.25 -20.58 -22.89
CA ALA A 80 6.44 -21.84 -22.18
C ALA A 80 5.76 -23.01 -22.91
N VAL A 81 4.50 -22.84 -23.32
CA VAL A 81 3.78 -23.83 -24.14
C VAL A 81 4.57 -24.15 -25.41
N THR A 82 5.03 -23.11 -26.11
CA THR A 82 5.75 -23.27 -27.37
C THR A 82 7.11 -23.92 -27.16
N ALA A 83 7.84 -23.53 -26.10
CA ALA A 83 9.11 -24.14 -25.73
C ALA A 83 8.96 -25.62 -25.42
N TYR A 84 7.93 -26.01 -24.66
CA TYR A 84 7.65 -27.41 -24.38
C TYR A 84 7.23 -28.20 -25.63
N GLN A 85 6.46 -27.57 -26.52
CA GLN A 85 6.05 -28.17 -27.78
C GLN A 85 7.26 -28.48 -28.67
N MET A 86 8.20 -27.54 -28.76
CA MET A 86 9.38 -27.61 -29.62
C MET A 86 10.54 -28.40 -29.01
N ASP A 87 10.57 -28.59 -27.68
CA ASP A 87 11.64 -29.33 -27.03
C ASP A 87 11.58 -30.82 -27.41
N ARG A 88 12.63 -31.25 -28.12
CA ARG A 88 12.78 -32.62 -28.62
C ARG A 88 12.67 -33.66 -27.50
N TYR A 89 13.08 -33.30 -26.29
CA TYR A 89 13.14 -34.19 -25.13
C TYR A 89 11.96 -34.00 -24.15
N ALA A 90 11.04 -33.08 -24.44
CA ALA A 90 9.90 -32.75 -23.58
C ALA A 90 10.30 -32.53 -22.10
N ARG A 91 11.42 -31.84 -21.88
CA ARG A 91 11.95 -31.57 -20.53
C ARG A 91 10.95 -30.74 -19.74
N PRO A 92 10.78 -31.04 -18.44
CA PRO A 92 9.92 -30.26 -17.57
C PRO A 92 10.42 -28.82 -17.53
N LEU A 93 9.47 -27.89 -17.63
CA LEU A 93 9.74 -26.47 -17.46
C LEU A 93 9.94 -26.14 -15.98
N PRO A 94 10.64 -25.04 -15.65
CA PRO A 94 10.76 -24.60 -14.26
C PRO A 94 9.38 -24.34 -13.65
N ASP A 95 9.12 -24.92 -12.47
CA ASP A 95 7.81 -24.90 -11.82
C ASP A 95 7.27 -23.48 -11.58
N ARG A 96 8.17 -22.50 -11.44
CA ARG A 96 7.85 -21.12 -11.12
C ARG A 96 8.74 -20.17 -11.91
N ILE A 97 8.10 -19.18 -12.52
CA ILE A 97 8.76 -18.07 -13.19
C ILE A 97 8.12 -16.78 -12.64
N PHE A 98 8.90 -15.70 -12.53
CA PHE A 98 8.51 -14.46 -11.86
C PHE A 98 8.24 -14.62 -10.36
N GLU A 99 9.21 -15.18 -9.64
CA GLU A 99 9.15 -15.26 -8.18
C GLU A 99 9.24 -13.91 -7.49
N ASN A 100 9.66 -12.84 -8.17
CA ASN A 100 9.68 -11.48 -7.66
C ASN A 100 8.89 -10.57 -8.62
N GLY A 101 7.66 -10.20 -8.24
CA GLY A 101 6.80 -9.37 -9.09
C GLY A 101 5.31 -9.39 -8.71
N PRO A 102 4.48 -8.56 -9.39
CA PRO A 102 3.04 -8.50 -9.16
C PRO A 102 2.30 -9.75 -9.61
N TYR A 103 2.81 -10.43 -10.64
CA TYR A 103 2.30 -11.69 -11.14
C TYR A 103 3.30 -12.80 -10.89
N ARG A 104 2.78 -14.02 -10.77
CA ARG A 104 3.55 -15.25 -10.67
C ARG A 104 3.03 -16.23 -11.71
N VAL A 105 3.94 -16.82 -12.47
CA VAL A 105 3.63 -17.86 -13.44
C VAL A 105 4.04 -19.20 -12.83
N GLU A 106 3.06 -20.08 -12.63
CA GLU A 106 3.30 -21.45 -12.22
C GLU A 106 3.18 -22.33 -13.46
N THR A 107 4.18 -23.16 -13.72
CA THR A 107 4.10 -24.21 -14.74
C THR A 107 4.21 -25.55 -14.04
N LYS A 108 3.43 -26.53 -14.47
CA LYS A 108 3.55 -27.89 -13.95
C LYS A 108 3.35 -28.87 -15.07
N THR A 109 4.22 -29.87 -15.13
CA THR A 109 4.10 -30.96 -16.09
C THR A 109 3.69 -32.23 -15.35
N HIS A 110 2.61 -32.88 -15.78
CA HIS A 110 2.03 -34.05 -15.11
C HIS A 110 1.57 -35.13 -16.11
N GLY A 111 1.54 -36.38 -15.66
CA GLY A 111 0.86 -37.49 -16.36
C GLY A 111 1.58 -38.08 -17.58
N THR A 112 0.91 -39.05 -18.21
CA THR A 112 1.31 -39.69 -19.49
C THR A 112 0.01 -40.00 -20.27
N PRO A 113 -0.29 -39.34 -21.40
CA PRO A 113 0.52 -38.35 -22.10
C PRO A 113 0.78 -37.10 -21.24
N PRO A 114 1.94 -36.46 -21.37
CA PRO A 114 2.29 -35.30 -20.55
C PRO A 114 1.32 -34.15 -20.81
N GLN A 115 0.87 -33.56 -19.71
CA GLN A 115 0.02 -32.39 -19.66
C GLN A 115 0.82 -31.26 -19.03
N LEU A 116 0.83 -30.11 -19.70
CA LEU A 116 1.40 -28.88 -19.17
C LEU A 116 0.24 -28.02 -18.66
N HIS A 117 0.27 -27.78 -17.37
CA HIS A 117 -0.57 -26.80 -16.69
C HIS A 117 0.22 -25.51 -16.53
N ILE A 118 -0.35 -24.38 -16.93
CA ILE A 118 0.22 -23.05 -16.71
C ILE A 118 -0.84 -22.17 -16.07
N SER A 119 -0.49 -21.53 -14.96
CA SER A 119 -1.35 -20.53 -14.34
C SER A 119 -0.60 -19.23 -14.10
N VAL A 120 -1.25 -18.11 -14.40
CA VAL A 120 -0.78 -16.75 -14.11
C VAL A 120 -1.63 -16.20 -12.98
N ARG A 121 -1.02 -16.01 -11.82
CA ARG A 121 -1.68 -15.52 -10.61
C ARG A 121 -1.18 -14.15 -10.22
N ASP A 122 -2.09 -13.26 -9.86
CA ASP A 122 -1.78 -12.02 -9.16
C ASP A 122 -1.38 -12.35 -7.72
N ARG A 123 -0.20 -11.89 -7.30
CA ARG A 123 0.33 -12.17 -5.97
C ARG A 123 -0.38 -11.41 -4.86
N TYR A 124 -0.84 -10.20 -5.15
CA TYR A 124 -1.45 -9.33 -4.16
C TYR A 124 -2.92 -9.65 -3.95
N LEU A 125 -3.61 -10.00 -5.04
CA LEU A 125 -5.04 -10.33 -5.01
C LEU A 125 -5.31 -11.83 -4.90
N ASN A 126 -4.27 -12.67 -5.03
CA ASN A 126 -4.36 -14.13 -5.07
C ASN A 126 -5.44 -14.63 -6.06
N MET A 127 -5.55 -13.92 -7.19
CA MET A 127 -6.52 -14.20 -8.24
C MET A 127 -5.80 -14.81 -9.44
N THR A 128 -6.36 -15.86 -10.02
CA THR A 128 -5.88 -16.41 -11.29
C THR A 128 -6.44 -15.57 -12.44
N HIS A 129 -5.55 -14.96 -13.21
CA HIS A 129 -5.91 -14.18 -14.39
C HIS A 129 -6.01 -15.05 -15.64
N TYR A 130 -5.17 -16.08 -15.68
CA TYR A 130 -5.07 -16.98 -16.81
C TYR A 130 -4.68 -18.37 -16.34
N GLU A 131 -5.31 -19.36 -16.93
CA GLU A 131 -5.07 -20.77 -16.65
C GLU A 131 -5.20 -21.52 -17.96
N LEU A 132 -4.21 -22.35 -18.26
CA LEU A 132 -4.13 -23.12 -19.48
C LEU A 132 -3.65 -24.51 -19.16
N ASP A 133 -4.45 -25.49 -19.58
CA ASP A 133 -4.06 -26.89 -19.60
C ASP A 133 -3.91 -27.35 -21.04
N ARG A 134 -2.74 -27.90 -21.37
CA ARG A 134 -2.46 -28.43 -22.69
C ARG A 134 -1.85 -29.80 -22.61
N GLN A 135 -2.49 -30.77 -23.26
CA GLN A 135 -1.95 -32.09 -23.43
C GLN A 135 -1.01 -32.13 -24.63
N PHE A 136 0.14 -32.78 -24.48
CA PHE A 136 1.11 -32.94 -25.53
C PHE A 136 1.29 -34.40 -25.88
N ASP A 137 1.29 -34.67 -27.18
CA ASP A 137 1.76 -35.95 -27.68
C ASP A 137 3.29 -35.93 -27.74
N VAL A 138 3.90 -36.75 -26.90
CA VAL A 138 5.35 -36.98 -26.85
C VAL A 138 5.70 -38.40 -27.30
N SER A 139 4.72 -39.16 -27.82
CA SER A 139 4.98 -40.48 -28.36
C SER A 139 6.01 -40.38 -29.48
N GLY A 140 7.07 -41.19 -29.40
CA GLY A 140 8.18 -41.15 -30.36
C GLY A 140 9.27 -40.10 -30.08
N ARG A 141 9.20 -39.32 -28.99
CA ARG A 141 10.31 -38.45 -28.59
C ARG A 141 11.45 -39.27 -27.95
N PRO A 142 12.72 -38.95 -28.25
CA PRO A 142 13.85 -39.61 -27.60
C PRO A 142 13.92 -39.25 -26.12
N THR A 143 14.44 -40.17 -25.30
CA THR A 143 14.75 -39.89 -23.89
C THR A 143 15.85 -38.82 -23.79
N PRO A 144 15.78 -37.91 -22.80
CA PRO A 144 16.83 -36.92 -22.59
C PRO A 144 18.17 -37.62 -22.26
N PRO A 145 19.30 -37.07 -22.74
CA PRO A 145 20.62 -37.58 -22.34
C PRO A 145 20.81 -37.41 -20.81
N PRO A 146 21.55 -38.31 -20.15
CA PRO A 146 21.83 -38.19 -18.72
C PRO A 146 22.60 -36.90 -18.43
N ASN A 147 21.92 -35.94 -17.81
CA ASN A 147 22.39 -34.69 -17.18
C ASN A 147 23.84 -34.24 -17.52
N GLU A 148 24.00 -33.47 -18.59
CA GLU A 148 25.09 -32.49 -18.67
C GLU A 148 24.62 -31.21 -17.94
N GLY A 149 25.07 -31.00 -16.70
CA GLY A 149 25.00 -29.67 -16.06
C GLY A 149 24.05 -29.46 -14.89
N GLN A 150 23.49 -30.51 -14.27
CA GLN A 150 22.98 -30.37 -12.89
C GLN A 150 24.16 -30.57 -11.92
N GLU A 151 25.00 -29.54 -11.79
CA GLU A 151 25.84 -29.42 -10.60
C GLU A 151 24.95 -29.20 -9.38
N ARG A 152 25.28 -29.91 -8.31
CA ARG A 152 24.55 -29.97 -7.03
C ARG A 152 24.63 -28.65 -6.28
#